data_AF-A0A9D4LNV8-F1
#
_entry.id   AF-A0A9D4LNV8-F1
#
_cell.length_a   1.000
_cell.length_b   1.000
_cell.length_c   1.000
_cell.angle_alpha   90.00
_cell.angle_beta   90.00
_cell.angle_gamma   90.00
#
_symmetry.space_group_name_H-M   'P 1'
#
loop_
_entity.id
_entity.type
_entity.pdbx_description
1 polymer ?
#
loop_
_entity_poly.entity_id
_entity_poly.type
_entity_poly.pdbx_seq_one_letter_code
_entity_poly.pdbx_strand_id
1 'polypeptide(L)' 'MTSIRKGRLVSDLYNKPTDRHLYLHKDSSHNESTKKAIPYGLGVRLKRIFSEETDYTKHRDEIK' A
#
# COMPACT_ATOMS: atom_id res chain seq x y z
N MET A 1 -6.07 5.98 10.04
CA MET A 1 -6.59 6.25 11.41
C MET A 1 -5.52 5.82 12.39
N THR A 2 -5.17 6.61 13.40
CA THR A 2 -4.15 6.23 14.40
C THR A 2 -4.83 5.84 15.71
N SER A 3 -4.43 4.71 16.29
CA SER A 3 -5.01 4.15 17.52
C SER A 3 -3.91 3.64 18.45
N ILE A 4 -4.22 3.43 19.73
CA ILE A 4 -3.28 2.85 20.69
C ILE A 4 -3.66 1.40 20.93
N ARG A 5 -2.73 0.46 20.68
CA ARG A 5 -2.88 -0.96 20.99
C ARG A 5 -1.71 -1.41 21.85
N LYS A 6 -2.00 -2.00 23.02
CA LYS A 6 -0.97 -2.52 23.97
C LYS A 6 0.13 -1.49 24.30
N GLY A 7 -0.24 -0.22 24.46
CA GLY A 7 0.69 0.87 24.75
C GLY A 7 1.56 1.32 23.55
N ARG A 8 1.28 0.83 22.34
CA ARG A 8 1.96 1.26 21.10
C ARG A 8 0.99 2.04 20.21
N LEU A 9 1.51 3.03 19.50
CA LEU A 9 0.79 3.70 18.43
C LEU A 9 0.73 2.77 17.21
N VAL A 10 -0.48 2.49 16.74
CA VAL A 10 -0.77 1.72 15.54
C VAL A 10 -1.47 2.63 14.55
N SER A 11 -0.95 2.70 13.33
CA SER A 11 -1.51 3.51 12.26
C SER A 11 -2.09 2.63 11.17
N ASP A 12 -3.26 3.02 10.70
CA ASP A 12 -3.96 2.36 9.61
C ASP A 12 -3.93 3.20 8.32
N LEU A 13 -3.95 2.53 7.17
CA LEU A 13 -3.90 3.16 5.86
C LEU A 13 -5.29 3.69 5.48
N TYR A 14 -5.36 4.98 5.18
CA TYR A 14 -6.56 5.58 4.61
C TYR A 14 -6.40 5.73 3.10
N ASN A 15 -7.28 5.08 2.34
CA ASN A 15 -7.37 5.26 0.90
C ASN A 15 -8.47 6.28 0.58
N LYS A 16 -8.14 7.29 -0.22
CA LYS A 16 -9.17 8.24 -0.68
C LYS A 16 -10.16 7.51 -1.60
N PRO A 17 -11.46 7.82 -1.53
CA PRO A 17 -12.47 7.19 -2.40
C PRO A 17 -12.20 7.34 -3.90
N THR A 18 -11.48 8.38 -4.30
CA THR A 18 -11.12 8.68 -5.69
C THR A 18 -9.80 8.03 -6.15
N ASP A 19 -9.03 7.44 -5.24
CA ASP A 19 -7.75 6.81 -5.55
C ASP A 19 -8.00 5.38 -6.06
N ARG A 20 -8.40 5.28 -7.34
CA ARG A 20 -8.82 4.02 -7.99
C ARG A 20 -7.70 3.28 -8.73
N HIS A 21 -6.59 3.95 -9.02
CA HIS A 21 -5.53 3.42 -9.88
C HIS A 21 -4.16 3.74 -9.33
N LEU A 22 -3.72 2.95 -8.35
CA LEU A 22 -2.35 3.00 -7.81
C LEU A 22 -1.31 2.48 -8.81
N TYR A 23 -1.75 2.00 -9.97
CA TYR A 23 -0.94 1.32 -10.98
C TYR A 23 -1.09 1.89 -12.37
N LEU A 24 -0.03 1.71 -13.13
CA LEU A 24 -0.04 1.98 -14.55
C LEU A 24 -0.64 0.79 -15.30
N HIS A 25 -1.47 1.08 -16.29
CA HIS A 25 -1.96 0.07 -17.20
C HIS A 25 -0.79 -0.64 -17.89
N LYS A 26 -0.88 -1.97 -18.06
CA LYS A 26 0.17 -2.79 -18.68
C LYS A 26 0.54 -2.27 -20.07
N ASP A 27 -0.47 -1.88 -20.85
CA ASP A 27 -0.28 -1.41 -22.23
C ASP A 27 -0.06 0.11 -22.33
N SER A 28 0.10 0.80 -21.19
CA SER A 28 0.47 2.21 -21.23
C SER A 28 1.89 2.39 -21.79
N SER A 29 2.16 3.55 -22.38
CA SER A 29 3.45 3.90 -23.02
C SER A 29 4.65 4.03 -22.05
N HIS A 30 4.46 3.71 -20.77
CA HIS A 30 5.53 3.73 -19.77
C HIS A 30 6.45 2.53 -19.95
N ASN A 31 7.71 2.68 -19.54
CA ASN A 31 8.66 1.58 -19.55
C ASN A 31 8.31 0.52 -18.49
N GLU A 32 8.73 -0.73 -18.73
CA GLU A 32 8.44 -1.86 -17.84
C GLU A 32 9.05 -1.70 -16.43
N SER A 33 10.19 -1.01 -16.32
CA SER A 33 10.83 -0.74 -15.03
C SER A 33 9.91 0.11 -14.14
N THR A 34 9.31 1.17 -14.68
CA THR A 34 8.37 2.02 -13.96
C THR A 34 7.12 1.26 -13.56
N LYS A 35 6.53 0.47 -14.47
CA LYS A 35 5.33 -0.35 -14.17
C LYS A 35 5.59 -1.34 -13.04
N LYS A 36 6.80 -1.89 -12.92
CA LYS A 36 7.22 -2.80 -11.82
C LYS A 36 7.62 -2.06 -10.53
N ALA A 37 8.24 -0.89 -10.65
CA ALA A 37 8.72 -0.12 -9.52
C ALA A 37 7.57 0.44 -8.66
N ILE A 38 6.46 0.82 -9.28
CA ILE A 38 5.28 1.35 -8.57
C ILE A 38 4.70 0.33 -7.57
N PRO A 39 4.32 -0.90 -7.95
CA PRO A 39 3.84 -1.91 -7.00
C PRO A 39 4.87 -2.30 -5.96
N TYR A 40 6.15 -2.38 -6.34
CA TYR A 40 7.22 -2.61 -5.39
C TYR A 40 7.29 -1.52 -4.31
N GLY A 41 7.30 -0.25 -4.73
CA GLY A 41 7.34 0.90 -3.82
C GLY A 41 6.11 0.97 -2.91
N LEU A 42 4.93 0.61 -3.42
CA LEU A 42 3.70 0.54 -2.64
C LEU A 42 3.79 -0.53 -1.54
N GLY A 43 4.29 -1.73 -1.86
CA GLY A 43 4.51 -2.79 -0.88
C GLY A 43 5.49 -2.40 0.22
N VAL A 44 6.61 -1.74 -0.14
CA VAL A 44 7.58 -1.20 0.84
C VAL A 44 6.92 -0.14 1.73
N ARG A 45 6.04 0.70 1.19
CA ARG A 45 5.30 1.69 1.97
C ARG A 45 4.36 1.03 2.98
N LEU A 46 3.62 0.00 2.59
CA LEU A 46 2.76 -0.74 3.51
C LEU A 46 3.57 -1.31 4.69
N LYS A 47 4.73 -1.93 4.42
CA LYS A 47 5.62 -2.45 5.47
C LYS A 47 6.14 -1.40 6.45
N ARG A 48 6.19 -0.13 6.04
CA ARG A 48 6.61 0.99 6.91
C ARG A 48 5.45 1.56 7.72
N ILE A 49 4.24 1.53 7.17
CA ILE A 49 3.04 2.04 7.84
C ILE A 49 2.57 1.05 8.92
N PHE A 50 2.55 -0.24 8.58
CA PHE A 50 2.06 -1.28 9.47
C PHE A 50 3.18 -1.86 10.31
N SER A 51 2.93 -1.97 11.62
CA SER A 51 3.84 -2.63 12.56
C SER A 51 3.53 -4.12 12.73
N GLU A 52 2.32 -4.56 12.37
CA GLU A 52 1.88 -5.95 12.46
C GLU A 52 1.75 -6.56 11.06
N GLU A 53 2.25 -7.79 10.90
CA GLU A 53 2.24 -8.49 9.61
C GLU A 53 0.81 -8.81 9.13
N THR A 54 -0.12 -8.99 10.06
CA THR A 54 -1.56 -9.19 9.79
C THR A 54 -2.17 -7.98 9.07
N ASP A 55 -1.90 -6.78 9.55
CA ASP A 55 -2.39 -5.54 8.95
C ASP A 55 -1.74 -5.30 7.58
N TYR A 56 -0.45 -5.60 7.44
CA TYR A 56 0.25 -5.56 6.15
C TYR A 56 -0.38 -6.52 5.14
N THR A 57 -0.62 -7.78 5.52
CA THR A 57 -1.15 -8.81 4.63
C THR A 57 -2.55 -8.45 4.14
N LYS A 58 -3.42 -8.00 5.07
CA LYS A 58 -4.76 -7.52 4.74
C LYS A 58 -4.73 -6.44 3.66
N HIS A 59 -3.93 -5.39 3.85
CA HIS A 59 -3.88 -4.27 2.91
C HIS A 59 -3.15 -4.61 1.61
N ARG A 60 -2.18 -5.52 1.66
CA ARG A 60 -1.53 -6.05 0.46
C ARG A 60 -2.54 -6.74 -0.45
N ASP A 61 -3.44 -7.53 0.11
CA ASP A 61 -4.42 -8.30 -0.66
C ASP A 61 -5.55 -7.41 -1.23
N GLU A 62 -5.81 -6.26 -0.60
CA GLU A 62 -6.76 -5.26 -1.08
C GLU A 62 -6.24 -4.45 -2.29
N ILE A 63 -4.92 -4.42 -2.47
CA ILE A 63 -4.30 -3.73 -3.59
C ILE A 63 -4.45 -4.60 -4.86
N LYS A 64 -5.19 -4.09 -5.84
CA LYS A 64 -5.52 -4.75 -7.11
C LYS A 64 -4.84 -4.12 -8.30
#